data_AF-A0A951HA70-F1
#
_entry.id   AF-A0A951HA70-F1
#
_cell.length_a   1.000
_cell.length_b   1.000
_cell.length_c   1.000
_cell.angle_alpha   90.00
_cell.angle_beta   90.00
_cell.angle_gamma   90.00
#
_symmetry.space_group_name_H-M   'P 1'
#
loop_
_entity.id
_entity.type
_entity.pdbx_description
1 polymer ?
#
loop_
_entity_poly.entity_id
_entity_poly.type
_entity_poly.pdbx_seq_one_letter_code
_entity_poly.pdbx_strand_id
1 'polypeptide(L)'
;MILLPFIALACGYMLFYYLVPDGGLQATETFARYTAIAVLAGLDTILGGVRAWLKDEFDDMVFITGFFINAVLAAGLVVLGEKLGLETGVGDDRISIMMIAAVVVFGTRILNNLAAIRRMIIERWRDRQMSAAQPTAGQTPPSTAPVGTISQQV
;
A
#
# COMPACT_ATOMS: atom_id res chain seq x y z
N MET A 1 1.59 -8.17 -10.41
CA MET A 1 1.09 -9.22 -9.50
C MET A 1 0.50 -8.61 -8.23
N ILE A 2 -0.55 -7.78 -8.35
CA ILE A 2 -1.11 -6.99 -7.22
C ILE A 2 -1.94 -7.81 -6.24
N LEU A 3 -2.25 -9.07 -6.56
CA LEU A 3 -3.10 -9.94 -5.75
C LEU A 3 -2.32 -10.64 -4.62
N LEU A 4 -1.01 -10.84 -4.79
CA LEU A 4 -0.12 -11.49 -3.82
C LEU A 4 -0.19 -10.87 -2.41
N PRO A 5 -0.21 -9.53 -2.22
CA PRO A 5 -0.31 -8.86 -0.92
C PRO A 5 -1.62 -9.19 -0.17
N PHE A 6 -2.74 -9.16 -0.90
CA PHE A 6 -4.05 -9.40 -0.33
C PHE A 6 -4.23 -10.88 0.04
N ILE A 7 -3.70 -11.77 -0.81
CA ILE A 7 -3.67 -13.21 -0.52
C ILE A 7 -2.81 -13.49 0.70
N ALA A 8 -1.60 -12.92 0.80
CA ALA A 8 -0.70 -13.13 1.93
C ALA A 8 -1.34 -12.68 3.27
N LEU A 9 -2.02 -11.52 3.28
CA LEU A 9 -2.74 -11.03 4.46
C LEU A 9 -3.94 -11.92 4.80
N ALA A 10 -4.76 -12.28 3.81
CA ALA A 10 -5.92 -13.14 4.02
C ALA A 10 -5.51 -14.54 4.51
N CYS A 11 -4.48 -15.14 3.91
CA CYS A 11 -3.91 -16.41 4.33
C CYS A 11 -3.29 -16.31 5.73
N GLY A 12 -2.56 -15.25 6.05
CA GLY A 12 -2.00 -15.03 7.38
C GLY A 12 -3.08 -14.92 8.46
N TYR A 13 -4.14 -14.16 8.19
CA TYR A 13 -5.30 -14.06 9.07
C TYR A 13 -6.06 -15.39 9.21
N MET A 14 -6.31 -16.09 8.10
CA MET A 14 -6.97 -17.40 8.13
C MET A 14 -6.14 -18.44 8.88
N LEU A 15 -4.82 -18.51 8.64
CA LEU A 15 -3.92 -19.40 9.34
C LEU A 15 -3.98 -19.13 10.85
N PHE A 16 -3.92 -17.87 11.27
CA PHE A 16 -4.07 -17.48 12.67
C PHE A 16 -5.41 -17.92 13.25
N TYR A 17 -6.51 -17.66 12.53
CA TYR A 17 -7.85 -18.05 12.96
C TYR A 17 -8.01 -19.56 13.17
N TYR A 18 -7.41 -20.39 12.31
CA TYR A 18 -7.48 -21.85 12.39
C TYR A 18 -6.48 -22.48 13.36
N LEU A 19 -5.31 -21.87 13.61
CA LEU A 19 -4.30 -22.40 14.56
C LEU A 19 -4.66 -22.14 16.02
N VAL A 20 -5.46 -21.11 16.31
CA VAL A 20 -5.84 -20.75 17.68
C VAL A 20 -7.12 -21.51 18.07
N PRO A 21 -7.08 -22.41 19.07
CA PRO A 21 -8.27 -23.12 19.56
C PRO A 21 -9.37 -22.12 19.98
N ASP A 22 -10.63 -22.46 19.70
CA ASP A 22 -11.85 -21.65 19.95
C ASP A 22 -12.15 -20.50 18.97
N GLY A 23 -11.41 -20.42 17.85
CA GLY A 23 -11.64 -19.44 16.80
C GLY A 23 -11.14 -18.06 17.23
N GLY A 24 -9.91 -17.72 16.85
CA GLY A 24 -9.04 -16.69 17.45
C GLY A 24 -9.58 -15.26 17.73
N LEU A 25 -10.83 -14.94 17.39
CA LEU A 25 -11.57 -13.75 17.86
C LEU A 25 -12.13 -13.90 19.28
N GLN A 26 -12.38 -15.13 19.75
CA GLN A 26 -12.77 -15.41 21.15
C GLN A 26 -11.59 -15.80 22.03
N ALA A 27 -10.39 -15.93 21.44
CA ALA A 27 -9.16 -16.05 22.20
C ALA A 27 -8.98 -14.77 23.03
N THR A 28 -8.68 -14.94 24.31
CA THR A 28 -8.32 -13.91 25.31
C THR A 28 -7.97 -12.55 24.71
N GLU A 29 -8.53 -11.46 25.23
CA GLU A 29 -8.36 -10.07 24.76
C GLU A 29 -6.94 -9.74 24.24
N THR A 30 -5.91 -10.25 24.91
CA THR A 30 -4.50 -10.20 24.51
C THR A 30 -4.22 -10.63 23.06
N PHE A 31 -4.75 -11.76 22.60
CA PHE A 31 -4.55 -12.26 21.22
C PHE A 31 -5.21 -11.34 20.20
N ALA A 32 -6.40 -10.84 20.49
CA ALA A 32 -7.08 -9.88 19.62
C ALA A 32 -6.25 -8.60 19.45
N ARG A 33 -5.64 -8.09 20.54
CA ARG A 33 -4.79 -6.89 20.50
C ARG A 33 -3.56 -7.08 19.61
N TYR A 34 -2.79 -8.16 19.78
CA TYR A 34 -1.61 -8.39 18.94
C TYR A 34 -1.97 -8.64 17.47
N THR A 35 -3.07 -9.36 17.24
CA THR A 35 -3.57 -9.63 15.87
C THR A 35 -3.96 -8.33 15.17
N ALA A 36 -4.66 -7.44 15.86
CA ALA A 36 -5.03 -6.13 15.31
C ALA A 36 -3.79 -5.33 14.88
N ILE A 37 -2.74 -5.31 15.69
CA ILE A 37 -1.47 -4.64 15.36
C ILE A 37 -0.75 -5.31 14.19
N ALA A 38 -0.71 -6.64 14.14
CA ALA A 38 -0.12 -7.37 13.02
C ALA A 38 -0.87 -7.12 11.70
N VAL A 39 -2.20 -7.11 11.73
CA VAL A 39 -3.05 -6.77 10.58
C VAL A 39 -2.79 -5.33 10.14
N LEU A 40 -2.65 -4.39 11.08
CA LEU A 40 -2.36 -2.99 10.77
C LEU A 40 -1.00 -2.82 10.08
N ALA A 41 0.04 -3.52 10.56
CA ALA A 41 1.36 -3.54 9.93
C ALA A 41 1.35 -4.19 8.53
N GLY A 42 0.55 -5.25 8.37
CA GLY A 42 0.30 -5.89 7.09
C GLY A 42 -0.38 -4.93 6.10
N LEU A 43 -1.42 -4.22 6.54
CA LEU A 43 -2.14 -3.23 5.73
C LEU A 43 -1.21 -2.10 5.26
N ASP A 44 -0.37 -1.57 6.15
CA ASP A 44 0.64 -0.57 5.77
C ASP A 44 1.56 -1.06 4.66
N THR A 45 2.02 -2.31 4.78
CA THR A 45 2.90 -2.92 3.77
C THR A 45 2.18 -3.11 2.44
N ILE A 46 0.90 -3.53 2.44
CA ILE A 46 0.08 -3.62 1.22
C ILE A 46 -0.03 -2.25 0.54
N LEU A 47 -0.36 -1.19 1.29
CA LEU A 47 -0.46 0.14 0.73
C LEU A 47 0.89 0.66 0.22
N GLY A 48 1.99 0.36 0.92
CA GLY A 48 3.35 0.64 0.46
C GLY A 48 3.69 -0.08 -0.84
N GLY A 49 3.29 -1.35 -0.98
CA GLY A 49 3.44 -2.15 -2.19
C GLY A 49 2.64 -1.59 -3.36
N VAL A 50 1.36 -1.22 -3.13
CA VAL A 50 0.53 -0.55 -4.15
C VAL A 50 1.19 0.76 -4.58
N ARG A 51 1.67 1.58 -3.63
CA ARG A 51 2.39 2.82 -3.94
C ARG A 51 3.62 2.57 -4.82
N ALA A 52 4.45 1.59 -4.48
CA ALA A 52 5.64 1.24 -5.27
C ALA A 52 5.26 0.72 -6.67
N TRP A 53 4.16 -0.04 -6.78
CA TRP A 53 3.63 -0.50 -8.06
C TRP A 53 3.14 0.66 -8.94
N LEU A 54 2.46 1.65 -8.37
CA LEU A 54 2.08 2.87 -9.11
C LEU A 54 3.28 3.72 -9.57
N LYS A 55 4.48 3.48 -9.01
CA LYS A 55 5.72 4.14 -9.39
C LYS A 55 6.60 3.29 -10.31
N ASP A 56 6.17 2.08 -10.68
CA ASP A 56 7.01 1.09 -11.39
C ASP A 56 8.31 0.74 -10.64
N GLU A 57 8.32 0.88 -9.31
CA GLU A 57 9.44 0.59 -8.40
C GLU A 57 9.15 -0.62 -7.50
N PHE A 58 8.19 -1.47 -7.88
CA PHE A 58 7.76 -2.59 -7.05
C PHE A 58 8.76 -3.75 -7.10
N ASP A 59 9.23 -4.18 -5.93
CA ASP A 59 10.13 -5.32 -5.73
C ASP A 59 9.48 -6.32 -4.77
N ASP A 60 9.31 -7.56 -5.24
CA ASP A 60 8.67 -8.65 -4.49
C ASP A 60 9.44 -9.01 -3.21
N MET A 61 10.77 -9.00 -3.23
CA MET A 61 11.59 -9.32 -2.06
C MET A 61 11.48 -8.24 -1.01
N VAL A 62 11.53 -6.96 -1.40
CA VAL A 62 11.32 -5.84 -0.47
C VAL A 62 9.92 -5.88 0.13
N PHE A 63 8.92 -6.23 -0.66
CA PHE A 63 7.54 -6.37 -0.19
C PHE A 63 7.39 -7.53 0.83
N ILE A 64 7.85 -8.74 0.48
CA ILE A 64 7.71 -9.93 1.33
C ILE A 64 8.49 -9.74 2.64
N THR A 65 9.74 -9.29 2.56
CA THR A 65 10.54 -9.04 3.76
C THR A 65 9.92 -7.95 4.61
N GLY A 66 9.43 -6.86 4.01
CA GLY A 66 8.70 -5.81 4.71
C GLY A 66 7.45 -6.33 5.41
N PHE A 67 6.66 -7.21 4.79
CA PHE A 67 5.42 -7.72 5.36
C PHE A 67 5.66 -8.49 6.65
N PHE A 68 6.60 -9.45 6.61
CA PHE A 68 6.92 -10.27 7.78
C PHE A 68 7.71 -9.50 8.84
N ILE A 69 8.74 -8.76 8.44
CA ILE A 69 9.58 -8.02 9.39
C ILE A 69 8.76 -6.91 10.07
N ASN A 70 7.94 -6.14 9.34
CA ASN A 70 7.12 -5.10 9.97
C ASN A 70 6.08 -5.70 10.93
N ALA A 71 5.45 -6.82 10.58
CA ALA A 71 4.48 -7.48 11.47
C ALA A 71 5.13 -8.02 12.75
N VAL A 72 6.27 -8.70 12.62
CA VAL A 72 7.03 -9.22 13.77
C VAL A 72 7.57 -8.07 14.63
N LEU A 73 8.11 -7.01 14.02
CA LEU A 73 8.56 -5.83 14.76
C LEU A 73 7.42 -5.12 15.48
N ALA A 74 6.25 -4.98 14.84
CA ALA A 74 5.07 -4.36 15.45
C ALA A 74 4.61 -5.15 16.68
N ALA A 75 4.42 -6.46 16.54
CA ALA A 75 4.02 -7.33 17.65
C ALA A 75 5.09 -7.35 18.74
N GLY A 76 6.37 -7.45 18.36
CA GLY A 76 7.50 -7.45 19.28
C GLY A 76 7.63 -6.15 20.07
N LEU A 77 7.38 -5.00 19.46
CA LEU A 77 7.39 -3.70 20.13
C LEU A 77 6.27 -3.58 21.18
N VAL A 78 5.08 -4.08 20.86
CA VAL A 78 3.96 -4.11 21.82
C VAL A 78 4.28 -5.03 23.00
N VAL A 79 4.73 -6.26 22.73
CA VAL A 79 5.14 -7.22 23.77
C VAL A 79 6.29 -6.67 24.61
N LEU A 80 7.28 -6.03 24.00
CA LEU A 80 8.39 -5.41 24.73
C LEU A 80 7.90 -4.28 25.63
N GLY A 81 6.98 -3.44 25.15
CA GLY A 81 6.37 -2.39 25.95
C GLY A 81 5.61 -2.91 27.17
N GLU A 82 4.83 -3.96 26.97
CA GLU A 82 4.09 -4.62 28.05
C GLU A 82 5.05 -5.19 29.10
N LYS A 83 6.14 -5.85 28.65
CA LYS A 83 7.18 -6.37 29.56
C LYS A 83 7.96 -5.29 30.31
N LEU A 84 8.11 -4.11 29.73
CA LEU A 84 8.77 -2.96 30.36
C LEU A 84 7.86 -2.22 31.36
N GLY A 85 6.62 -2.69 31.55
CA GLY A 85 5.66 -2.03 32.44
C GLY A 85 5.10 -0.72 31.86
N LEU A 86 5.17 -0.53 30.54
CA LEU A 86 4.54 0.59 29.83
C LEU A 86 3.01 0.38 29.65
N GLU A 87 2.42 -0.47 30.49
CA GLU A 87 0.98 -0.65 30.63
C GLU A 87 0.49 0.37 31.65
N THR A 88 -0.28 1.34 31.21
CA THR A 88 -0.96 2.29 32.10
C THR A 88 -2.36 1.77 32.38
N GLY A 89 -2.61 1.32 33.61
CA GLY A 89 -3.91 0.84 34.07
C GLY A 89 -3.83 0.11 35.41
N VAL A 90 -4.93 0.08 36.17
CA VAL A 90 -5.08 -0.70 37.41
C VAL A 90 -6.27 -1.64 37.22
N GLY A 91 -6.04 -2.96 37.19
CA GLY A 91 -7.07 -3.99 36.95
C GLY A 91 -6.92 -4.71 35.61
N ASP A 92 -8.04 -5.25 35.07
CA ASP A 92 -8.10 -5.97 33.79
C ASP A 92 -8.09 -5.03 32.55
N ASP A 93 -8.43 -3.75 32.70
CA ASP A 93 -8.44 -2.72 31.63
C ASP A 93 -7.05 -2.13 31.33
N ARG A 94 -6.01 -2.97 31.25
CA ARG A 94 -4.65 -2.49 30.97
C ARG A 94 -4.52 -2.03 29.52
N ILE A 95 -4.32 -0.72 29.33
CA ILE A 95 -4.02 -0.14 28.02
C ILE A 95 -2.51 -0.02 27.87
N SER A 96 -1.95 -0.71 26.87
CA SER A 96 -0.54 -0.62 26.52
C SER A 96 -0.26 0.69 25.76
N ILE A 97 0.62 1.54 26.30
CA ILE A 97 1.05 2.78 25.61
C ILE A 97 1.68 2.43 24.26
N MET A 98 2.37 1.29 24.17
CA MET A 98 2.97 0.84 22.92
C MET A 98 1.94 0.48 21.86
N MET A 99 0.74 0.03 22.26
CA MET A 99 -0.35 -0.21 21.30
C MET A 99 -0.80 1.11 20.67
N ILE A 100 -0.97 2.17 21.47
CA ILE A 100 -1.29 3.51 20.97
C ILE A 100 -0.17 4.02 20.06
N ALA A 101 1.08 3.91 20.50
CA ALA A 101 2.24 4.33 19.71
C ALA A 101 2.31 3.58 18.37
N ALA A 102 2.09 2.26 18.37
CA ALA A 102 2.04 1.46 17.16
C ALA A 102 0.91 1.94 16.23
N VAL A 103 -0.31 2.10 16.75
CA VAL A 103 -1.46 2.59 15.95
C VAL A 103 -1.17 3.96 15.35
N VAL A 104 -0.55 4.88 16.09
CA VAL A 104 -0.18 6.21 15.57
C VAL A 104 0.89 6.11 14.49
N VAL A 105 1.98 5.36 14.72
CA VAL A 105 3.07 5.23 13.76
C VAL A 105 2.59 4.53 12.47
N PHE A 106 1.92 3.38 12.59
CA PHE A 106 1.36 2.69 11.42
C PHE A 106 0.26 3.52 10.77
N GLY A 107 -0.59 4.18 11.54
CA GLY A 107 -1.64 5.06 11.03
C GLY A 107 -1.09 6.20 10.17
N THR A 108 -0.04 6.88 10.62
CA THR A 108 0.60 7.94 9.82
C THR A 108 1.22 7.39 8.53
N ARG A 109 1.85 6.20 8.57
CA ARG A 109 2.40 5.55 7.37
C ARG A 109 1.32 5.15 6.37
N ILE A 110 0.21 4.56 6.84
CA ILE A 110 -0.97 4.22 6.05
C ILE A 110 -1.53 5.47 5.37
N LEU A 111 -1.75 6.54 6.12
CA LEU A 111 -2.28 7.79 5.58
C LEU A 111 -1.34 8.43 4.56
N ASN A 112 -0.03 8.37 4.79
CA ASN A 112 0.97 8.85 3.83
C ASN A 112 0.97 8.03 2.53
N ASN A 113 0.90 6.71 2.64
CA ASN A 113 0.80 5.83 1.47
C ASN A 113 -0.49 6.11 0.69
N LEU A 114 -1.61 6.29 1.38
CA LEU A 114 -2.89 6.63 0.76
C LEU A 114 -2.86 8.00 0.06
N ALA A 115 -2.26 9.01 0.69
CA ALA A 115 -2.11 10.34 0.10
C ALA A 115 -1.27 10.30 -1.20
N ALA A 116 -0.17 9.54 -1.19
CA ALA A 116 0.67 9.33 -2.37
C ALA A 116 -0.09 8.62 -3.49
N ILE A 117 -0.79 7.52 -3.19
CA ILE A 117 -1.61 6.78 -4.16
C ILE A 117 -2.67 7.68 -4.78
N ARG A 118 -3.43 8.42 -3.94
CA ARG A 118 -4.46 9.36 -4.39
C ARG A 118 -3.89 10.38 -5.38
N ARG A 119 -2.73 10.97 -5.05
CA ARG A 119 -2.07 11.96 -5.92
C ARG A 119 -1.71 11.37 -7.29
N MET A 120 -1.07 10.20 -7.31
CA MET A 120 -0.66 9.54 -8.55
C MET A 120 -1.85 9.16 -9.44
N ILE A 121 -2.96 8.72 -8.83
CA ILE A 121 -4.19 8.41 -9.57
C ILE A 121 -4.76 9.67 -10.24
N ILE A 122 -4.81 10.79 -9.51
CA ILE A 122 -5.33 12.06 -10.03
C ILE A 122 -4.45 12.60 -11.16
N GLU A 123 -3.12 12.56 -11.00
CA GLU A 123 -2.17 12.98 -12.04
C GLU A 123 -2.36 12.14 -13.33
N ARG A 124 -2.38 10.81 -13.21
CA ARG A 124 -2.65 9.91 -14.36
C ARG A 124 -4.00 10.17 -15.02
N TRP A 125 -5.04 10.52 -14.26
CA TRP A 125 -6.36 10.85 -14.79
C TRP A 125 -6.39 12.23 -15.49
N ARG A 126 -5.61 13.19 -14.99
CA ARG A 126 -5.46 14.52 -15.60
C ARG A 126 -4.74 14.42 -16.95
N ASP A 127 -3.65 13.65 -17.02
CA ASP A 127 -2.87 13.49 -18.25
C ASP A 127 -3.70 12.89 -19.39
N ARG A 128 -4.51 11.86 -19.08
CA ARG A 128 -5.43 11.23 -20.04
C ARG A 128 -6.46 12.21 -20.62
N GLN A 129 -6.95 13.15 -19.82
CA GLN A 129 -7.89 14.18 -20.31
C GLN A 129 -7.20 15.18 -21.25
N MET A 130 -5.96 15.57 -20.97
CA MET A 130 -5.20 16.46 -21.85
C MET A 130 -4.89 15.78 -23.19
N SER A 131 -4.52 14.49 -23.18
CA SER A 131 -4.28 13.73 -24.41
C SER A 131 -5.55 13.51 -25.24
N ALA A 132 -6.72 13.37 -24.61
CA ALA A 132 -8.00 13.23 -25.31
C ALA A 132 -8.55 14.56 -25.85
N ALA A 133 -8.15 15.69 -25.26
CA ALA A 133 -8.56 17.04 -25.67
C ALA A 133 -7.70 17.63 -26.82
N GLN A 134 -6.67 16.91 -27.28
CA GLN A 134 -5.79 17.33 -28.38
C GLN A 134 -6.14 16.58 -29.68
N PRO A 135 -7.10 17.04 -30.50
CA PRO A 135 -7.34 16.44 -31.80
C PRO A 135 -6.20 16.80 -32.76
N THR A 136 -5.33 15.82 -33.05
CA THR A 136 -4.56 15.63 -34.29
C THR A 136 -4.13 16.89 -35.10
N ALA A 137 -3.69 17.97 -34.44
CA ALA A 137 -3.34 19.23 -35.10
C ALA A 137 -1.91 19.25 -35.71
N GLY A 138 -1.46 18.13 -36.27
CA GLY A 138 -0.09 17.99 -36.77
C GLY A 138 0.15 16.94 -37.84
N GLN A 139 -0.87 16.24 -38.33
CA GLN A 139 -0.74 15.41 -39.53
C GLN A 139 -1.16 16.23 -40.75
N THR A 140 -0.29 17.13 -41.22
CA THR A 140 -0.38 17.61 -42.59
C THR A 140 -0.16 16.41 -43.52
N PRO A 141 -1.06 16.13 -44.47
CA PRO A 141 -0.82 15.08 -45.46
C PRO A 141 0.46 15.40 -46.25
N PRO A 142 1.19 14.39 -46.75
CA PRO A 142 2.33 14.64 -47.62
C PRO A 142 1.85 15.50 -48.80
N SER A 143 2.50 16.66 -48.97
CA SER A 143 2.27 17.61 -50.06
C SER A 143 2.44 16.88 -51.40
N THR A 144 1.33 16.53 -52.03
CA THR A 144 1.28 16.13 -53.44
C THR A 144 1.16 17.39 -54.29
N ALA A 145 2.22 18.20 -54.31
CA ALA A 145 2.33 19.27 -55.29
C ALA A 145 2.58 18.64 -56.68
N PRO A 146 1.81 18.98 -57.72
CA PRO A 146 2.12 18.55 -59.08
C PRO A 146 3.42 19.23 -59.52
N VAL A 147 4.41 18.43 -59.93
CA VAL A 147 5.64 18.94 -60.56
C VAL A 147 5.22 19.69 -61.82
N GLY A 148 5.38 21.01 -61.77
CA GLY A 148 5.05 21.93 -62.84
C GLY A 148 5.84 21.62 -64.10
N THR A 149 5.10 21.64 -65.21
CA THR A 149 5.54 21.69 -66.60
C THR A 149 6.74 22.62 -66.78
N ILE A 150 7.88 22.07 -67.21
CA ILE A 150 8.99 22.88 -67.71
C ILE A 150 8.61 23.35 -69.11
N SER A 151 8.15 24.60 -69.19
CA SER A 151 8.24 25.40 -70.41
C SER A 151 9.69 25.78 -70.62
N GLN A 152 10.40 25.07 -71.50
CA GLN A 152 11.58 25.62 -72.18
C GLN A 152 11.13 26.25 -73.49
N GLN A 153 11.07 27.57 -73.52
CA GLN A 153 11.38 28.39 -74.69
C GLN A 153 12.79 28.94 -74.45
N VAL A 154 13.76 28.58 -75.31
CA VAL A 154 14.58 29.45 -76.18
C VAL A 154 15.44 28.52 -77.03
#